data_AF-A0A8I1GG71-F1
#
_entry.id   AF-A0A8I1GG71-F1
#
_cell.length_a   1.000
_cell.length_b   1.000
_cell.length_c   1.000
_cell.angle_alpha   90.00
_cell.angle_beta   90.00
_cell.angle_gamma   90.00
#
_symmetry.space_group_name_H-M   'P 1'
#
loop_
_entity.id
_entity.type
_entity.pdbx_description
1 polymer ?
#
loop_
_entity_poly.entity_id
_entity_poly.type
_entity_poly.pdbx_seq_one_letter_code
_entity_poly.pdbx_strand_id
1 'polypeptide(L)'
;MPSIAGLEGGASDAVLDGQTGLLVDGADAHSVRDALARLVDDAPLRTALGNAARKRVETLTWEAVLPRYLALLRAAPACAI
;
A
#
# COMPACT_ATOMS: atom_id res chain seq x y z
N MET A 1 0.65 -11.62 -3.52
CA MET A 1 -0.44 -11.90 -2.58
C MET A 1 -1.22 -10.62 -2.34
N PRO A 2 -2.55 -10.64 -2.17
CA PRO A 2 -3.30 -9.49 -1.71
C PRO A 2 -3.01 -9.21 -0.21
N SER A 3 -3.24 -7.98 0.24
CA SER A 3 -3.10 -7.56 1.64
C SER A 3 -4.39 -6.95 2.18
N ILE A 4 -4.57 -7.03 3.49
CA ILE A 4 -5.55 -6.27 4.26
C ILE A 4 -4.74 -5.31 5.15
N ALA A 5 -5.08 -4.03 5.14
CA ALA A 5 -4.41 -3.01 5.93
C ALA A 5 -5.42 -2.18 6.73
N GLY A 6 -4.99 -1.66 7.87
CA GLY A 6 -5.80 -0.73 8.66
C GLY A 6 -5.95 0.63 7.96
N LEU A 7 -7.01 1.35 8.30
CA LEU A 7 -7.27 2.71 7.82
C LEU A 7 -6.27 3.77 8.31
N GLU A 8 -5.44 3.44 9.30
CA GLU A 8 -4.57 4.39 9.98
C GLU A 8 -3.07 4.08 9.81
N GLY A 9 -2.26 5.14 9.80
CA GLY A 9 -0.80 5.06 9.77
C GLY A 9 -0.21 4.69 8.40
N GLY A 10 1.05 4.25 8.39
CA GLY A 10 1.75 3.95 7.13
C GLY A 10 1.18 2.76 6.34
N ALA A 11 0.32 1.95 6.96
CA ALA A 11 -0.34 0.83 6.27
C ALA A 11 -1.36 1.31 5.24
N SER A 12 -2.12 2.38 5.53
CA SER A 12 -3.09 2.96 4.60
C SER A 12 -2.43 3.69 3.43
N ASP A 13 -1.21 4.21 3.62
CA ASP A 13 -0.43 4.82 2.52
C ASP A 13 0.13 3.77 1.54
N ALA A 14 0.45 2.58 2.07
CA ALA A 14 1.02 1.49 1.28
C ALA A 14 -0.04 0.78 0.42
N VAL A 15 -1.27 0.62 0.93
CA VAL A 15 -2.36 -0.12 0.29
C VAL A 15 -3.40 0.83 -0.31
N LEU A 16 -3.61 0.71 -1.63
CA LEU A 16 -4.71 1.38 -2.31
C LEU A 16 -5.96 0.52 -2.22
N ASP A 17 -6.97 1.00 -1.51
CA ASP A 17 -8.22 0.27 -1.27
C ASP A 17 -8.90 -0.17 -2.58
N GLY A 18 -9.32 -1.43 -2.62
CA GLY A 18 -9.93 -2.08 -3.78
C GLY A 18 -9.01 -2.24 -5.00
N GLN A 19 -7.76 -1.76 -4.94
CA GLN A 19 -6.83 -1.79 -6.08
C GLN A 19 -5.64 -2.70 -5.83
N THR A 20 -4.93 -2.51 -4.72
CA THR A 20 -3.76 -3.32 -4.35
C THR A 20 -3.97 -4.13 -3.08
N GLY A 21 -5.11 -3.95 -2.43
CA GLY A 21 -5.53 -4.65 -1.21
C GLY A 21 -6.88 -4.10 -0.75
N LEU A 22 -7.25 -4.41 0.49
CA LEU A 22 -8.44 -3.87 1.14
C LEU A 22 -8.03 -3.07 2.37
N LEU A 23 -8.64 -1.91 2.55
CA LEU A 23 -8.54 -1.15 3.81
C LEU A 23 -9.72 -1.48 4.71
N VAL A 24 -9.45 -1.64 6.01
CA VAL A 24 -10.45 -1.99 7.03
C VAL A 24 -10.27 -1.16 8.29
N ASP A 25 -11.35 -1.02 9.05
CA ASP A 25 -11.23 -0.54 10.43
C ASP A 25 -10.53 -1.63 11.25
N GLY A 26 -9.29 -1.37 11.64
CA GLY A 26 -8.47 -2.31 12.40
C GLY A 26 -8.91 -2.50 13.86
N ALA A 27 -9.72 -1.58 14.40
CA ALA A 27 -10.30 -1.70 15.73
C ALA A 27 -11.58 -2.56 15.73
N ASP A 28 -12.19 -2.78 14.57
CA ASP A 28 -13.37 -3.62 14.40
C ASP A 28 -13.01 -5.02 13.88
N ALA A 29 -13.11 -6.02 14.76
CA ALA A 29 -12.88 -7.42 14.41
C ALA A 29 -13.83 -7.94 13.32
N HIS A 30 -15.05 -7.39 13.20
CA HIS A 30 -15.97 -7.76 12.14
C HIS A 30 -15.52 -7.25 10.78
N SER A 31 -15.06 -5.99 10.70
CA SER A 31 -14.45 -5.42 9.49
C SER A 31 -13.29 -6.28 8.97
N VAL A 32 -12.36 -6.67 9.85
CA VAL A 32 -11.22 -7.53 9.48
C VAL A 32 -11.69 -8.92 9.01
N ARG A 33 -12.61 -9.55 9.75
CA ARG A 33 -13.18 -10.85 9.39
C ARG A 33 -13.83 -10.83 8.02
N ASP A 34 -14.64 -9.81 7.74
CA ASP A 34 -15.42 -9.73 6.51
C ASP A 34 -14.52 -9.50 5.29
N ALA A 35 -13.47 -8.69 5.43
CA ALA A 35 -12.45 -8.54 4.39
C ALA A 35 -11.67 -9.84 4.16
N LEU A 36 -11.33 -10.57 5.22
CA LEU A 36 -10.65 -11.86 5.10
C LEU A 36 -11.54 -12.89 4.40
N ALA A 37 -12.80 -13.02 4.80
CA ALA A 37 -13.77 -13.91 4.19
C ALA A 37 -13.93 -13.60 2.70
N ARG A 38 -14.09 -12.32 2.35
CA ARG A 38 -14.19 -11.87 0.95
C ARG A 38 -12.96 -12.30 0.12
N LEU A 39 -11.75 -12.16 0.65
CA LEU A 39 -10.55 -12.64 -0.06
C LEU A 39 -10.49 -14.16 -0.14
N VAL A 40 -10.87 -14.89 0.91
CA VAL A 40 -10.88 -16.36 0.88
C VAL A 40 -11.84 -16.87 -0.21
N ASP A 41 -13.04 -16.30 -0.27
CA ASP A 41 -14.13 -16.77 -1.15
C ASP A 41 -13.99 -16.28 -2.60
N ASP A 42 -13.40 -15.10 -2.83
CA ASP A 42 -13.26 -14.50 -4.16
C ASP A 42 -11.81 -14.62 -4.69
N ALA A 43 -11.51 -15.77 -5.30
CA ALA A 43 -10.20 -16.04 -5.90
C ALA A 43 -9.82 -15.09 -7.06
N PRO A 44 -10.73 -14.71 -7.97
CA PRO A 44 -10.47 -13.66 -8.97
C PRO A 44 -10.04 -12.34 -8.34
N LEU A 45 -10.77 -11.85 -7.32
CA LEU A 45 -10.43 -10.62 -6.62
C LEU A 45 -9.05 -10.69 -5.99
N ARG A 46 -8.73 -11.78 -5.26
CA ARG A 46 -7.38 -11.94 -4.67
C ARG A 46 -6.28 -11.84 -5.71
N THR A 47 -6.49 -12.46 -6.87
CA THR A 47 -5.51 -12.49 -7.95
C THR A 47 -5.34 -11.10 -8.55
N ALA A 48 -6.44 -10.39 -8.81
CA ALA A 48 -6.43 -9.04 -9.32
C ALA A 48 -5.68 -8.08 -8.37
N LEU A 49 -6.07 -8.05 -7.09
CA LEU A 49 -5.44 -7.20 -6.08
C LEU A 49 -3.95 -7.53 -5.90
N GLY A 50 -3.60 -8.82 -5.83
CA GLY A 50 -2.21 -9.24 -5.69
C GLY A 50 -1.33 -8.87 -6.89
N ASN A 51 -1.86 -8.97 -8.11
CA ASN A 51 -1.15 -8.58 -9.33
C ASN A 51 -0.97 -7.06 -9.41
N ALA A 52 -2.00 -6.30 -9.07
CA ALA A 52 -1.91 -4.84 -9.01
C ALA A 52 -0.92 -4.36 -7.94
N ALA A 53 -0.92 -4.99 -6.75
CA ALA A 53 0.08 -4.73 -5.72
C ALA A 53 1.50 -5.02 -6.21
N ARG A 54 1.69 -6.15 -6.91
CA ARG A 54 2.99 -6.52 -7.49
C ARG A 54 3.48 -5.48 -8.50
N LYS A 55 2.59 -4.96 -9.36
CA LYS A 55 2.95 -3.88 -10.29
C LYS A 55 3.27 -2.57 -9.57
N ARG A 56 2.52 -2.22 -8.52
CA ARG A 56 2.74 -0.97 -7.76
C ARG A 56 4.12 -0.94 -7.10
N VAL A 57 4.57 -2.05 -6.53
CA VAL A 57 5.86 -2.10 -5.82
C VAL A 57 7.05 -1.77 -6.72
N GLU A 58 6.95 -2.00 -8.02
CA GLU A 58 7.99 -1.68 -9.01
C GLU A 58 8.29 -0.17 -9.06
N THR A 59 7.33 0.67 -8.66
CA THR A 59 7.48 2.13 -8.58
C THR A 59 7.97 2.63 -7.23
N LEU A 60 8.04 1.74 -6.23
CA LEU A 60 8.38 2.05 -4.84
C LEU A 60 9.74 1.47 -4.43
N THR A 61 10.51 0.92 -5.37
CA THR A 61 11.86 0.42 -5.09
C THR A 61 12.82 1.58 -4.81
N TRP A 62 13.96 1.27 -4.16
CA TRP A 62 15.00 2.27 -3.96
C TRP A 62 15.51 2.85 -5.28
N GLU A 63 15.67 2.02 -6.31
CA GLU A 63 16.09 2.43 -7.64
C GLU A 63 15.10 3.43 -8.27
N ALA A 64 13.80 3.23 -8.07
CA ALA A 64 12.76 4.12 -8.60
C ALA A 64 12.62 5.42 -7.78
N VAL A 65 12.76 5.34 -6.45
CA VAL A 65 12.42 6.44 -5.54
C VAL A 65 13.62 7.32 -5.19
N LEU A 66 14.81 6.75 -5.01
CA LEU A 66 16.01 7.48 -4.57
C LEU A 66 16.37 8.67 -5.48
N PRO A 67 16.30 8.60 -6.82
CA PRO A 67 16.61 9.75 -7.68
C PRO A 67 15.72 10.97 -7.39
N ARG A 68 14.44 10.74 -7.04
CA ARG A 68 13.48 11.80 -6.69
C ARG A 68 13.85 12.47 -5.37
N TYR A 69 14.22 11.67 -4.37
CA TYR A 69 14.70 12.18 -3.09
C TYR A 69 16.00 12.99 -3.26
N LEU A 70 16.97 12.47 -4.02
CA LEU A 70 18.22 13.18 -4.29
C LEU A 70 18.02 14.51 -5.02
N ALA A 71 17.07 14.57 -5.96
CA ALA A 71 16.73 15.81 -6.62
C ALA A 71 16.21 16.87 -5.63
N LEU A 72 15.33 16.49 -4.70
CA LEU A 72 14.82 17.38 -3.66
C LEU A 72 15.92 17.84 -2.68
N LEU A 73 16.75 16.91 -2.21
CA LEU A 73 17.85 17.22 -1.30
C LEU A 73 18.90 18.14 -1.93
N ARG A 74 19.16 18.01 -3.23
CA ARG A 74 20.08 18.89 -3.97
C ARG A 74 19.48 20.26 -4.28
N ALA A 75 18.16 20.34 -4.44
CA ALA A 75 17.45 21.59 -4.69
C ALA A 75 17.17 22.39 -3.41
N ALA A 76 17.21 21.73 -2.25
CA ALA A 76 17.04 22.40 -0.98
C ALA A 76 18.22 23.36 -0.72
N PRO A 77 17.99 24.66 -0.47
CA PRO A 77 19.05 25.55 -0.02
C PRO A 77 19.63 25.02 1.28
N ALA A 78 20.94 25.21 1.49
CA ALA A 78 21.58 24.85 2.76
C ALA A 78 20.81 25.52 3.91
N CYS A 79 20.19 24.71 4.76
CA CYS A 79 19.52 25.20 5.94
C CYS A 79 20.61 25.82 6.83
N ALA A 80 20.57 27.13 7.03
CA ALA A 80 21.42 27.79 8.01
C ALA A 80 20.92 27.37 9.40
N ILE A 81 21.59 26.36 9.98
CA ILE A 81 21.44 25.96 11.38
C ILE A 81 22.33 26.87 12.23
#